data_AF-A0A352SAM7-F1
#
_entry.id   AF-A0A352SAM7-F1
#
_cell.length_a   1.000
_cell.length_b   1.000
_cell.length_c   1.000
_cell.angle_alpha   90.00
_cell.angle_beta   90.00
_cell.angle_gamma   90.00
#
_symmetry.space_group_name_H-M   'P 1'
#
loop_
_entity.id
_entity.type
_entity.pdbx_description
1 polymer ?
#
loop_
_entity_poly.entity_id
_entity_poly.type
_entity_poly.pdbx_seq_one_letter_code
_entity_poly.pdbx_strand_id
1 'polypeptide(L)'
;PTLMAAVGKPDVKSQLLTGLSVGGRTFKNHLDGYNQLDMLTKPDGKSQRHEFFYFAETSMNAVRVDQWKIHTAIKDKWMEAAKEIPGGLVIDIKVDPYERSP
;
A
#
# COMPACT_ATOMS: atom_id res chain seq x y z
N PRO A 1 -0.47 12.36 -0.99
CA PRO A 1 0.49 13.03 -0.05
C PRO A 1 1.71 13.65 -0.75
N THR A 2 2.46 12.90 -1.57
CA THR A 2 3.67 13.40 -2.26
C THR A 2 3.45 14.65 -3.11
N LEU A 3 2.46 14.65 -4.01
CA LEU A 3 2.18 15.82 -4.86
C LEU A 3 1.81 17.07 -4.06
N MET A 4 1.06 16.89 -2.97
CA MET A 4 0.69 18.00 -2.09
C MET A 4 1.89 18.55 -1.34
N ALA A 5 2.81 17.69 -0.90
CA ALA A 5 4.07 18.13 -0.32
C ALA A 5 4.91 18.95 -1.32
N ALA A 6 4.93 18.54 -2.59
CA ALA A 6 5.66 19.26 -3.64
C ALA A 6 5.13 20.69 -3.89
N VAL A 7 3.84 20.94 -3.62
CA VAL A 7 3.23 22.29 -3.68
C VAL A 7 3.18 22.99 -2.31
N GLY A 8 4.02 22.57 -1.35
CA GLY A 8 4.16 23.22 -0.06
C GLY A 8 3.10 22.85 0.98
N LYS A 9 2.37 21.74 0.80
CA LYS A 9 1.34 21.23 1.72
C LYS A 9 1.69 19.81 2.22
N PRO A 10 2.77 19.64 3.02
CA PRO A 10 3.27 18.32 3.44
C PRO A 10 2.37 17.60 4.46
N ASP A 11 1.53 18.35 5.18
CA ASP A 11 0.68 17.90 6.27
C ASP A 11 -0.76 17.56 5.84
N VAL A 12 -1.05 17.57 4.53
CA VAL A 12 -2.41 17.31 4.02
C VAL A 12 -3.01 15.98 4.52
N LYS A 13 -2.16 14.96 4.76
CA LYS A 13 -2.61 13.65 5.26
C LYS A 13 -3.15 13.75 6.68
N SER A 14 -2.46 14.44 7.59
CA SER A 14 -2.93 14.63 8.96
C SER A 14 -4.14 15.55 9.00
N GLN A 15 -4.16 16.61 8.19
CA GLN A 15 -5.31 17.51 8.06
C GLN A 15 -6.57 16.77 7.59
N LEU A 16 -6.46 15.93 6.55
CA LEU A 16 -7.60 15.13 6.07
C LEU A 16 -8.07 14.09 7.09
N LEU A 17 -7.18 13.57 7.94
CA LEU A 17 -7.57 12.62 8.99
C LEU A 17 -8.48 13.28 10.04
N THR A 18 -8.22 14.55 10.38
CA THR A 18 -9.02 15.31 11.35
C THR A 18 -10.18 16.07 10.72
N GLY A 19 -10.12 16.35 9.42
CA GLY A 19 -11.10 17.14 8.67
C GLY A 19 -10.45 18.39 8.07
N LEU A 20 -10.54 18.54 6.75
CA LEU A 20 -10.00 19.68 6.00
C LEU A 20 -11.08 20.30 5.12
N SER A 21 -11.26 21.62 5.21
CA SER A 21 -12.18 22.37 4.34
C SER A 21 -11.50 22.72 3.01
N VAL A 22 -12.12 22.30 1.90
CA VAL A 22 -11.67 22.53 0.53
C VAL A 22 -12.87 22.92 -0.31
N GLY A 23 -12.84 24.11 -0.93
CA GLY A 23 -13.90 24.57 -1.83
C GLY A 23 -15.29 24.63 -1.18
N GLY A 24 -15.37 25.01 0.11
CA GLY A 24 -16.63 25.09 0.85
C GLY A 24 -17.18 23.75 1.34
N ARG A 25 -16.42 22.64 1.22
CA ARG A 25 -16.79 21.31 1.73
C ARG A 25 -15.72 20.78 2.66
N THR A 26 -16.12 20.10 3.73
CA THR A 26 -15.18 19.43 4.65
C THR A 26 -14.99 17.98 4.25
N PHE A 27 -13.72 17.58 4.07
CA PHE A 27 -13.31 16.21 3.79
C PHE A 27 -12.62 15.63 5.02
N LYS A 28 -13.08 14.46 5.46
CA LYS A 28 -12.46 13.68 6.54
C LYS A 28 -12.13 12.29 6.02
N ASN A 29 -10.88 12.10 5.59
CA ASN A 29 -10.45 10.91 4.87
C ASN A 29 -9.15 10.37 5.47
N HIS A 30 -9.09 9.06 5.64
CA HIS A 30 -7.84 8.36 5.88
C HIS A 30 -7.14 8.14 4.53
N LEU A 31 -5.92 8.66 4.37
CA LEU A 31 -5.12 8.40 3.17
C LEU A 31 -4.08 7.31 3.46
N ASP A 32 -4.09 6.24 2.67
CA ASP A 32 -3.16 5.10 2.84
C ASP A 32 -1.81 5.32 2.12
N GLY A 33 -1.66 6.48 1.51
CA GLY A 33 -0.42 6.92 0.88
C GLY A 33 0.59 7.51 1.86
N TYR A 34 1.85 7.57 1.43
CA TYR A 34 2.94 8.27 2.12
C TYR A 34 3.43 9.46 1.30
N ASN A 35 4.04 10.44 1.96
CA ASN A 35 4.83 11.46 1.27
C ASN A 35 6.18 10.85 0.91
N GLN A 36 6.42 10.63 -0.39
CA GLN A 36 7.63 10.02 -0.93
C GLN A 36 8.59 11.05 -1.55
N LEU A 37 8.40 12.35 -1.27
CA LEU A 37 9.17 13.41 -1.93
C LEU A 37 10.68 13.28 -1.68
N ASP A 38 11.07 12.89 -0.46
CA ASP A 38 12.47 12.64 -0.10
C ASP A 38 13.06 11.48 -0.89
N MET A 39 12.33 10.38 -1.04
CA MET A 39 12.72 9.22 -1.86
C MET A 39 12.98 9.61 -3.32
N LEU A 40 12.20 10.55 -3.84
CA LEU A 40 12.27 10.96 -5.25
C LEU A 40 13.34 12.01 -5.53
N THR A 41 13.74 12.80 -4.54
CA THR A 41 14.57 14.00 -4.77
C THR A 41 15.93 13.97 -4.09
N LYS A 42 16.14 13.11 -3.08
CA LYS A 42 17.42 12.98 -2.37
C LYS A 42 18.20 11.76 -2.88
N PRO A 43 19.54 11.85 -3.04
CA PRO A 43 20.37 10.74 -3.52
C PRO A 43 20.17 9.41 -2.76
N ASP A 44 20.03 9.47 -1.44
CA ASP A 44 19.82 8.31 -0.56
C ASP A 44 18.41 8.29 0.07
N GLY A 45 17.45 8.92 -0.61
CA GLY A 45 16.07 8.98 -0.15
C GLY A 45 15.44 7.59 -0.07
N LYS A 46 15.04 7.16 1.13
CA LYS A 46 14.33 5.89 1.32
C LYS A 46 12.83 6.07 1.19
N SER A 47 12.18 5.06 0.62
CA SER A 47 10.72 4.93 0.66
C SER A 47 10.23 4.94 2.11
N GLN A 48 9.19 5.72 2.38
CA GLN A 48 8.44 5.67 3.65
C GLN A 48 7.42 4.53 3.69
N ARG A 49 7.20 3.85 2.56
CA ARG A 49 6.30 2.70 2.46
C ARG A 49 7.06 1.42 2.77
N HIS A 50 6.60 0.70 3.78
CA HIS A 50 7.05 -0.64 4.13
C HIS A 50 6.00 -1.70 3.82
N GLU A 51 4.73 -1.31 3.84
CA GLU A 51 3.60 -2.22 3.70
C GLU A 51 2.74 -1.99 2.46
N PHE A 52 2.24 -3.10 1.93
CA PHE A 52 1.30 -3.19 0.83
C PHE A 52 0.19 -4.17 1.19
N PHE A 53 -1.05 -3.76 0.94
CA PHE A 53 -2.23 -4.61 1.06
C PHE A 53 -2.71 -4.94 -0.35
N TYR A 54 -2.86 -6.22 -0.64
CA TYR A 54 -3.32 -6.72 -1.92
C TYR A 54 -4.76 -7.16 -1.77
N PHE A 55 -5.62 -6.64 -2.65
CA PHE A 55 -7.03 -6.96 -2.71
C PHE A 55 -7.36 -7.60 -4.05
N ALA A 56 -8.09 -8.71 -4.01
CA ALA A 56 -8.81 -9.24 -5.15
C ALA A 56 -10.27 -8.80 -5.00
N GLU A 57 -10.67 -7.83 -5.83
CA GLU A 57 -11.98 -7.17 -5.75
C GLU A 57 -12.23 -6.56 -4.36
N THR A 58 -13.12 -7.15 -3.56
CA THR A 58 -13.49 -6.66 -2.23
C THR A 58 -12.73 -7.36 -1.09
N SER A 59 -11.95 -8.40 -1.39
CA SER A 59 -11.30 -9.26 -0.39
C SER A 59 -9.79 -9.07 -0.37
N MET A 60 -9.21 -8.90 0.82
CA MET A 60 -7.76 -8.86 0.99
C MET A 60 -7.19 -10.28 0.85
N ASN A 61 -6.26 -10.47 -0.08
CA ASN A 61 -5.69 -11.77 -0.39
C ASN A 61 -4.21 -11.89 -0.04
N ALA A 62 -3.50 -10.77 0.16
CA ALA A 62 -2.15 -10.78 0.70
C ALA A 62 -1.79 -9.48 1.41
N VAL A 63 -0.81 -9.58 2.31
CA VAL A 63 -0.11 -8.43 2.89
C VAL A 63 1.38 -8.61 2.65
N ARG A 64 2.06 -7.53 2.28
CA ARG A 64 3.51 -7.51 2.19
C ARG A 64 4.06 -6.48 3.16
N VAL A 65 5.10 -6.85 3.89
CA VAL A 65 5.94 -5.95 4.69
C VAL A 65 7.38 -6.19 4.26
N ASP A 66 8.01 -5.14 3.71
CA ASP A 66 9.35 -5.17 3.14
C ASP A 66 9.53 -6.28 2.08
N GLN A 67 10.33 -7.32 2.35
CA GLN A 67 10.50 -8.45 1.45
C GLN A 67 9.48 -9.58 1.66
N TRP A 68 8.83 -9.62 2.83
CA TRP A 68 7.94 -10.72 3.19
C TRP A 68 6.53 -10.44 2.69
N LYS A 69 6.00 -11.34 1.86
CA LYS A 69 4.61 -11.32 1.41
C LYS A 69 3.90 -12.56 1.95
N ILE A 70 2.75 -12.35 2.57
CA ILE A 70 1.91 -13.40 3.14
C ILE A 70 0.60 -13.41 2.38
N HIS A 71 0.30 -14.50 1.66
CA HIS A 71 -1.00 -14.70 1.02
C HIS A 71 -1.96 -15.38 1.98
N THR A 72 -3.14 -14.81 2.15
CA THR A 72 -4.29 -15.42 2.83
C THR A 72 -5.23 -16.12 1.83
N ALA A 73 -5.14 -15.76 0.54
CA ALA A 73 -5.81 -16.44 -0.55
C ALA A 73 -5.07 -16.21 -1.87
N ILE A 74 -5.24 -17.12 -2.84
CA ILE A 74 -4.69 -16.99 -4.20
C ILE A 74 -5.82 -17.07 -5.22
N LYS A 75 -5.79 -16.21 -6.23
CA LYS A 75 -6.75 -16.18 -7.35
C LYS A 75 -5.98 -16.06 -8.66
N ASP A 76 -5.71 -17.20 -9.29
CA ASP A 76 -4.89 -17.26 -10.52
C ASP A 76 -5.66 -16.89 -11.79
N LYS A 77 -6.99 -16.96 -11.74
CA LYS A 77 -7.86 -16.67 -12.87
C LYS A 77 -8.93 -15.67 -12.46
N TRP A 78 -9.21 -14.74 -13.38
CA TRP A 78 -10.14 -13.63 -13.15
C TRP A 78 -11.56 -14.10 -12.75
N MET A 79 -12.07 -15.14 -13.41
CA MET A 79 -13.45 -15.61 -13.23
C MET A 79 -13.62 -16.68 -12.14
N GLU A 80 -12.53 -17.20 -11.58
CA GLU A 80 -12.60 -18.28 -10.58
C GLU A 80 -12.63 -17.74 -9.15
N ALA A 81 -13.14 -18.58 -8.24
CA ALA A 81 -13.08 -18.28 -6.82
C ALA A 81 -11.63 -18.27 -6.32
N ALA A 82 -11.33 -17.41 -5.35
CA ALA A 82 -10.05 -17.45 -4.68
C ALA A 82 -9.93 -18.73 -3.83
N LYS A 83 -8.75 -19.35 -3.85
CA LYS A 83 -8.40 -20.45 -2.96
C LYS A 83 -7.83 -19.87 -1.67
N GLU A 84 -8.54 -20.03 -0.56
CA GLU A 84 -8.07 -19.59 0.75
C GLU A 84 -6.89 -20.42 1.26
N ILE A 85 -5.99 -19.77 2.00
CA ILE A 85 -4.81 -20.36 2.64
C ILE A 85 -4.82 -19.94 4.11
N PRO A 86 -5.53 -20.67 4.99
CA PRO A 86 -5.72 -20.25 6.39
C PRO A 86 -4.42 -20.09 7.18
N GLY A 87 -3.41 -20.90 6.89
CA GLY A 87 -2.09 -20.82 7.53
C GLY A 87 -1.20 -19.68 7.02
N GLY A 88 -1.62 -19.01 5.94
CA GLY A 88 -0.80 -18.07 5.20
C GLY A 88 0.27 -18.75 4.33
N LEU A 89 0.52 -18.21 3.15
CA LEU A 89 1.68 -18.57 2.33
C LEU A 89 2.72 -17.45 2.43
N VAL A 90 3.83 -17.72 3.11
CA VAL A 90 4.89 -16.72 3.35
C VAL A 90 5.97 -16.84 2.29
N ILE A 91 6.27 -15.75 1.59
CA ILE A 91 7.25 -15.70 0.50
C ILE A 91 8.21 -14.53 0.73
N ASP A 92 9.51 -14.76 0.56
CA ASP A 92 10.49 -13.68 0.40
C ASP A 92 10.54 -13.27 -1.08
N ILE A 93 9.92 -12.13 -1.40
CA ILE A 93 9.79 -11.64 -2.78
C ILE A 93 11.10 -11.08 -3.35
N LYS A 94 12.13 -10.88 -2.52
CA LYS A 94 13.46 -10.51 -3.04
C LYS A 94 14.24 -11.73 -3.51
N VAL A 95 14.01 -12.88 -2.89
CA VAL A 95 14.62 -14.16 -3.27
C VAL A 95 13.82 -14.82 -4.39
N ASP A 96 12.49 -14.87 -4.26
CA ASP A 96 11.57 -15.43 -5.27
C ASP A 96 10.55 -14.38 -5.74
N PRO A 97 10.95 -13.47 -6.64
CA PRO A 97 10.07 -12.40 -7.12
C PRO A 97 8.88 -12.88 -7.96
N TYR A 98 8.91 -14.13 -8.43
CA TYR A 98 7.84 -14.72 -9.23
C TYR A 98 6.93 -15.65 -8.42
N GLU A 99 7.20 -15.83 -7.12
CA GLU A 99 6.33 -16.57 -6.21
C GLU A 99 6.09 -18.03 -6.67
N ARG A 100 7.15 -18.68 -7.18
CA ARG A 100 7.11 -20.02 -7.78
C ARG A 100 7.57 -21.13 -6.84
N SER A 101 8.27 -20.81 -5.78
CA SER A 101 8.88 -21.76 -4.85
C SER A 101 8.55 -21.37 -3.42
N PRO A 102 7.27 -21.53 -3.01
CA PRO A 102 6.83 -21.27 -1.64
C PRO A 102 7.41 -22.25 -0.62
#